data_AF-A0A4R3M7M7-F1
#
_entry.id   AF-A0A4R3M7M7-F1
#
_cell.length_a   1.000
_cell.length_b   1.000
_cell.length_c   1.000
_cell.angle_alpha   90.00
_cell.angle_beta   90.00
_cell.angle_gamma   90.00
#
_symmetry.space_group_name_H-M   'P 1'
#
loop_
_entity.id
_entity.type
_entity.pdbx_description
1 polymer ?
#
loop_
_entity_poly.entity_id
_entity_poly.type
_entity_poly.pdbx_seq_one_letter_code
_entity_poly.pdbx_strand_id
1 'polypeptide(L)'
;MAEASQYTFSLKEVGNTMLKKEGIKTGKWTIGVGLGIQVGNINTPQKKEARPSATVIVENIVLSRIEDETSLPPEMSALIIDATKLE
;
A
#
# COMPACT_ATOMS: atom_id res chain seq x y z
N MET A 1 28.91 14.87 -1.96
CA MET A 1 28.45 13.47 -2.03
C MET A 1 27.16 13.49 -2.83
N ALA A 2 27.00 12.60 -3.82
CA ALA A 2 25.75 12.55 -4.58
C ALA A 2 24.65 11.96 -3.68
N GLU A 3 23.65 12.77 -3.34
CA GLU A 3 22.47 12.33 -2.59
C GLU A 3 21.64 11.40 -3.48
N ALA A 4 21.16 10.28 -2.93
CA ALA A 4 20.28 9.39 -3.67
C ALA A 4 18.94 10.11 -3.91
N SER A 5 18.52 10.21 -5.16
CA SER A 5 17.26 10.88 -5.53
C SER A 5 16.03 9.96 -5.45
N GLN A 6 16.23 8.66 -5.25
CA GLN A 6 15.16 7.67 -5.22
C GLN A 6 15.51 6.48 -4.34
N TYR A 7 14.52 6.00 -3.60
CA TYR A 7 14.54 4.73 -2.88
C TYR A 7 13.35 3.88 -3.32
N THR A 8 13.57 2.58 -3.40
CA THR A 8 12.53 1.60 -3.74
C THR A 8 12.44 0.59 -2.63
N PHE A 9 11.22 0.34 -2.15
CA PHE A 9 10.93 -0.63 -1.11
C PHE A 9 9.84 -1.59 -1.59
N SER A 10 9.93 -2.85 -1.18
CA SER A 10 8.83 -3.79 -1.36
C SER A 10 7.72 -3.51 -0.35
N LEU A 11 6.48 -3.86 -0.70
CA LEU A 11 5.35 -3.78 0.25
C LEU A 11 5.63 -4.59 1.51
N LYS A 12 6.31 -5.74 1.40
CA LYS A 12 6.67 -6.57 2.55
C LYS A 12 7.62 -5.85 3.51
N GLU A 13 8.64 -5.16 3.00
CA GLU A 13 9.56 -4.38 3.84
C GLU A 13 8.85 -3.23 4.55
N VAL A 14 7.95 -2.55 3.83
CA VAL A 14 7.12 -1.48 4.41
C VAL A 14 6.25 -2.05 5.53
N GLY A 15 5.56 -3.17 5.30
CA GLY A 15 4.71 -3.81 6.30
C GLY A 15 5.48 -4.34 7.51
N ASN A 16 6.64 -4.96 7.30
CA ASN A 16 7.53 -5.39 8.38
C ASN A 16 7.92 -4.20 9.26
N THR A 17 8.29 -3.08 8.64
CA THR A 17 8.69 -1.86 9.34
C THR A 17 7.53 -1.25 10.12
N MET A 18 6.32 -1.24 9.54
CA MET A 18 5.12 -0.77 10.22
C MET A 18 4.77 -1.63 11.43
N LEU A 19 4.79 -2.97 11.31
CA LEU A 19 4.53 -3.87 12.44
C LEU A 19 5.57 -3.68 13.57
N LYS A 20 6.85 -3.55 13.22
CA LYS A 20 7.92 -3.23 14.19
C LYS A 20 7.66 -1.88 14.87
N LYS A 21 7.30 -0.84 14.11
CA LYS A 21 7.01 0.51 14.62
C LYS A 21 5.83 0.54 15.58
N GLU A 22 4.75 -0.17 15.27
CA GLU A 22 3.54 -0.25 16.11
C GLU A 22 3.67 -1.27 17.26
N GLY A 23 4.81 -1.97 17.38
CA GLY A 23 5.06 -2.93 18.45
C GLY A 23 4.27 -4.23 18.34
N ILE A 24 3.78 -4.57 17.15
CA ILE A 24 2.98 -5.77 16.90
C ILE A 24 3.93 -6.96 16.72
N LYS A 25 3.85 -7.94 17.64
CA LYS A 25 4.75 -9.11 17.69
C LYS A 25 4.07 -10.44 17.40
N THR A 26 2.76 -10.45 17.18
CA THR A 26 1.99 -11.69 17.05
C THR A 26 1.00 -11.64 15.89
N GLY A 27 0.62 -12.82 15.43
CA GLY A 27 -0.31 -13.01 14.32
C GLY A 27 0.33 -12.87 12.94
N LYS A 28 -0.42 -13.30 11.93
CA LYS A 28 -0.10 -13.05 10.53
C LYS A 28 -0.92 -11.88 10.02
N TRP A 29 -0.29 -11.07 9.18
CA TRP A 29 -0.82 -9.81 8.69
C TRP A 29 -0.64 -9.75 7.18
N THR A 30 -1.55 -9.10 6.48
CA THR A 30 -1.37 -8.70 5.08
C THR A 30 -1.17 -7.20 5.00
N ILE A 31 -0.36 -6.77 4.04
CA ILE A 31 -0.24 -5.37 3.65
C ILE A 31 -0.97 -5.13 2.33
N GLY A 32 -1.74 -4.06 2.27
CA GLY A 32 -2.46 -3.61 1.09
C GLY A 32 -2.33 -2.12 0.87
N VAL A 33 -2.81 -1.67 -0.29
CA VAL A 33 -2.86 -0.25 -0.66
C VAL A 33 -4.31 0.09 -0.98
N GLY A 34 -4.87 1.08 -0.28
CA GLY A 34 -6.18 1.63 -0.62
C GLY A 34 -6.05 2.54 -1.83
N LEU A 35 -6.83 2.25 -2.87
CA LEU A 35 -6.85 3.04 -4.09
C LEU A 35 -8.16 3.83 -4.15
N GLY A 36 -8.02 5.15 -4.27
CA GLY A 36 -9.10 6.08 -4.59
C GLY A 36 -9.13 6.35 -6.08
N ILE A 37 -10.32 6.39 -6.67
CA ILE A 37 -10.52 6.84 -8.05
C ILE A 37 -11.19 8.20 -8.00
N GLN A 38 -10.47 9.22 -8.49
CA GLN A 38 -11.02 10.56 -8.65
C GLN A 38 -11.27 10.83 -10.13
N VAL A 39 -12.50 11.19 -10.48
CA VAL A 39 -12.88 11.60 -11.84
C VAL A 39 -13.18 13.10 -11.86
N GLY A 40 -12.70 13.80 -12.89
CA GLY A 40 -12.89 15.23 -12.99
C GLY A 40 -12.40 15.79 -14.33
N ASN A 41 -12.61 17.09 -14.54
CA ASN A 41 -12.07 17.79 -15.70
C ASN A 41 -10.78 18.51 -15.32
N ILE A 42 -9.67 18.17 -16.00
CA ILE A 42 -8.40 18.90 -15.88
C ILE A 42 -8.39 20.12 -16.81
N ASN A 43 -7.53 21.10 -16.53
CA ASN A 43 -7.39 22.36 -17.28
C ASN A 43 -8.64 23.25 -17.28
N THR A 44 -9.43 23.22 -16.21
CA THR A 44 -10.47 24.22 -15.96
C THR A 44 -9.83 25.49 -15.37
N PRO A 45 -10.20 26.71 -15.82
CA PRO A 45 -11.44 27.07 -16.51
C PRO A 45 -11.34 27.27 -18.03
N GLN A 46 -10.21 26.98 -18.69
CA GLN A 46 -10.09 27.10 -20.15
C GLN A 46 -10.97 26.05 -20.86
N LYS A 47 -12.25 26.41 -21.09
CA LYS A 47 -13.31 25.49 -21.57
C LYS A 47 -12.98 24.77 -22.88
N LYS A 48 -12.11 25.32 -23.74
CA LYS A 48 -11.69 24.68 -25.00
C LYS A 48 -10.64 23.57 -24.80
N GLU A 49 -9.99 23.54 -23.65
CA GLU A 49 -8.91 22.60 -23.32
C GLU A 49 -9.28 21.66 -22.17
N ALA A 50 -10.47 21.83 -21.59
CA ALA A 50 -11.00 20.94 -20.58
C ALA A 50 -11.14 19.52 -21.15
N ARG A 51 -10.50 18.55 -20.48
CA ARG A 51 -10.55 17.14 -20.85
C ARG A 51 -11.00 16.31 -19.64
N PRO A 52 -11.83 15.28 -19.85
CA PRO A 52 -12.13 14.34 -18.79
C PRO A 52 -10.85 13.62 -18.38
N SER A 53 -10.64 13.47 -17.08
CA SER A 53 -9.55 12.70 -16.50
C SER A 53 -10.07 11.76 -15.42
N ALA A 54 -9.37 10.64 -15.27
CA ALA A 54 -9.46 9.79 -14.10
C ALA A 54 -8.07 9.69 -13.49
N THR A 55 -7.96 9.95 -12.19
CA THR A 55 -6.73 9.84 -11.41
C THR A 55 -6.90 8.70 -10.42
N VAL A 56 -5.96 7.75 -10.44
CA VAL A 56 -5.83 6.74 -9.39
C VAL A 56 -4.87 7.28 -8.34
N ILE A 57 -5.35 7.39 -7.11
CA ILE A 57 -4.60 7.95 -5.99
C ILE A 57 -4.42 6.83 -4.97
N VAL A 58 -3.20 6.72 -4.42
CA VAL A 58 -2.97 5.90 -3.24
C VAL A 58 -3.42 6.69 -2.02
N GLU A 59 -4.49 6.24 -1.37
CA GLU A 59 -5.07 6.93 -0.21
C GLU A 59 -4.39 6.52 1.09
N ASN A 60 -4.12 5.22 1.23
CA ASN A 60 -3.54 4.67 2.44
C ASN A 60 -2.78 3.36 2.19
N ILE A 61 -1.97 3.00 3.18
CA ILE A 61 -1.40 1.67 3.33
C ILE A 61 -2.18 0.99 4.46
N VAL A 62 -2.65 -0.22 4.21
CA VAL A 62 -3.48 -0.98 5.14
C VAL A 62 -2.71 -2.17 5.65
N LEU A 63 -2.72 -2.38 6.96
CA LEU A 63 -2.31 -3.63 7.60
C LEU A 63 -3.55 -4.34 8.14
N SER A 64 -3.81 -5.55 7.66
CA SER A 64 -4.97 -6.34 8.06
C SER A 64 -4.52 -7.63 8.70
N ARG A 65 -5.05 -7.95 9.88
CA ARG A 65 -4.79 -9.23 10.52
C ARG A 65 -5.51 -10.35 9.77
N ILE A 66 -4.84 -11.49 9.64
CA ILE A 66 -5.39 -12.70 9.03
C ILE A 66 -5.95 -13.55 10.16
N GLU A 67 -7.28 -13.68 10.21
CA GLU A 67 -7.97 -14.52 11.19
C GLU A 67 -8.06 -15.99 10.72
N ASP A 68 -8.23 -16.22 9.41
CA ASP A 68 -8.28 -17.56 8.81
C ASP A 68 -7.39 -17.62 7.57
N GLU A 69 -6.34 -18.45 7.62
CA GLU A 69 -5.35 -18.61 6.54
C GLU A 69 -5.94 -19.24 5.28
N THR A 70 -7.06 -19.97 5.40
CA THR A 70 -7.72 -20.60 4.23
C THR A 70 -8.46 -19.61 3.34
N SER A 71 -8.67 -18.38 3.82
CA SER A 71 -9.40 -17.32 3.09
C SER A 71 -8.55 -16.54 2.08
N LEU A 72 -7.22 -16.73 2.07
CA LEU A 72 -6.32 -15.96 1.23
C LEU A 72 -5.97 -16.70 -0.08
N PRO A 73 -6.07 -16.03 -1.24
CA PRO A 73 -5.57 -16.59 -2.49
C PRO A 73 -4.08 -16.95 -2.38
N PRO A 74 -3.61 -18.09 -2.95
CA PRO A 74 -2.20 -18.49 -2.90
C PRO A 74 -1.23 -17.43 -3.45
N GLU A 75 -1.70 -16.67 -4.43
CA GLU A 75 -1.03 -15.53 -5.06
C GLU A 75 -0.62 -14.44 -4.03
N MET A 76 -1.39 -14.28 -2.95
CA MET A 76 -1.16 -13.25 -1.93
C MET A 76 -0.16 -13.67 -0.84
N SER A 77 0.38 -14.89 -0.92
CA SER A 77 1.37 -15.41 0.03
C SER A 77 2.60 -14.50 0.19
N ALA A 78 3.01 -13.80 -0.87
CA ALA A 78 4.12 -12.85 -0.84
C ALA A 78 3.86 -11.60 0.01
N LEU A 79 2.59 -11.26 0.24
CA LEU A 79 2.15 -10.10 1.04
C LEU A 79 1.86 -10.46 2.50
N ILE A 80 1.94 -11.74 2.84
CA ILE A 80 1.77 -12.23 4.22
C ILE A 80 3.04 -11.94 5.01
N ILE A 81 2.85 -11.32 6.16
CA ILE A 81 3.88 -10.98 7.12
C ILE A 81 3.54 -11.68 8.43
N ASP A 82 4.49 -12.46 8.93
CA ASP A 82 4.38 -13.14 10.21
C ASP A 82 5.10 -12.30 11.26
N ALA A 83 4.34 -11.67 12.14
CA ALA A 83 4.89 -10.73 13.14
C ALA A 83 5.81 -11.43 14.15
N THR A 84 5.67 -12.74 14.33
CA THR A 84 6.54 -13.52 15.24
C THR A 84 7.94 -13.69 14.70
N LYS A 85 8.14 -13.51 13.39
CA LYS A 85 9.43 -13.65 12.71
C LYS A 85 10.18 -12.32 12.56
N LEU A 86 9.65 -11.24 13.13
CA LEU A 86 10.17 -9.87 12.97
C LEU A 86 11.10 -9.43 14.12
N GLU A 87 11.73 -10.36 14.83
CA GLU A 87 12.72 -10.04 15.88
C GLU A 87 13.80 -9.04 15.40
#